data_AF-A0A938Q121-F1
#
_entry.id   AF-A0A938Q121-F1
#
_cell.length_a   1.000
_cell.length_b   1.000
_cell.length_c   1.000
_cell.angle_alpha   90.00
_cell.angle_beta   90.00
_cell.angle_gamma   90.00
#
_symmetry.space_group_name_H-M   'P 1'
#
loop_
_entity.id
_entity.type
_entity.pdbx_description
1 polymer ?
#
loop_
_entity_poly.entity_id
_entity_poly.type
_entity_poly.pdbx_seq_one_letter_code
_entity_poly.pdbx_strand_id
1 'polypeptide(L)'
;MNIRSLAKGLTYCGEAKGKRQTYYVFESAAGFVVMSASRTKRASGYFNLVRRDAVSRIRKSYAGRQDVTAKQLAVRSRGAGVRDALHALNVLYVLVATGAAKRDDRYQDTRLHFNIAPR
;
A
#
# COMPACT_ATOMS: atom_id res chain seq x y z
N MET A 1 10.57 -1.24 14.52
CA MET A 1 10.98 -0.19 13.56
C MET A 1 11.05 1.12 14.31
N ASN A 2 12.13 1.89 14.22
CA ASN A 2 12.30 3.19 14.91
C ASN A 2 11.75 4.34 14.05
N ILE A 3 10.89 5.19 14.62
CA ILE A 3 10.22 6.27 13.87
C ILE A 3 11.16 7.39 13.43
N ARG A 4 12.22 7.70 14.21
CA ARG A 4 13.22 8.71 13.84
C ARG A 4 14.00 8.26 12.60
N SER A 5 14.41 7.00 12.57
CA SER A 5 15.08 6.41 11.40
C SER A 5 14.17 6.36 10.17
N LEU A 6 12.86 6.21 10.38
CA LEU A 6 11.89 6.17 9.29
C LEU A 6 11.64 7.55 8.69
N ALA A 7 11.51 8.58 9.53
CA ALA A 7 11.22 9.96 9.10
C ALA A 7 12.45 10.67 8.50
N LYS A 8 13.67 10.23 8.85
CA LYS A 8 14.90 10.80 8.30
C LYS A 8 15.07 10.38 6.84
N GLY A 9 15.18 11.38 5.94
CA GLY A 9 15.46 11.15 4.52
C GLY A 9 14.32 10.46 3.77
N LEU A 10 13.07 10.79 4.09
CA LEU A 10 11.91 10.29 3.34
C LEU A 10 11.95 10.78 1.89
N THR A 11 11.97 9.85 0.95
CA THR A 11 11.89 10.12 -0.49
C THR A 11 10.49 9.82 -0.99
N TYR A 12 9.88 10.77 -1.69
CA TYR A 12 8.56 10.56 -2.29
C TYR A 12 8.63 9.53 -3.41
N CYS A 13 7.75 8.51 -3.36
CA CYS A 13 7.65 7.47 -4.38
C CYS A 13 6.55 7.74 -5.40
N GLY A 14 5.42 8.29 -4.93
CA GLY A 14 4.21 8.41 -5.72
C GLY A 14 2.96 8.35 -4.86
N GLU A 15 1.81 8.29 -5.53
CA GLU A 15 0.51 8.25 -4.87
C GLU A 15 -0.34 7.06 -5.32
N ALA A 16 -1.25 6.64 -4.45
CA ALA A 16 -2.29 5.67 -4.74
C ALA A 16 -3.67 6.26 -4.39
N LYS A 17 -4.61 6.16 -5.33
CA LYS A 17 -5.98 6.64 -5.11
C LYS A 17 -6.77 5.58 -4.33
N GLY A 18 -7.31 5.96 -3.17
CA GLY A 18 -8.39 5.21 -2.52
C GLY A 18 -9.77 5.76 -2.91
N LYS A 19 -10.82 5.20 -2.29
CA LYS A 19 -12.21 5.65 -2.55
C LYS A 19 -12.46 7.09 -2.10
N ARG A 20 -12.03 7.45 -0.88
CA ARG A 20 -12.30 8.76 -0.26
C ARG A 20 -11.09 9.64 -0.08
N GLN A 21 -9.89 9.07 -0.22
CA GLN A 21 -8.63 9.72 0.12
C GLN A 21 -7.57 9.38 -0.93
N THR A 22 -6.59 10.27 -1.06
CA THR A 22 -5.36 9.99 -1.79
C THR A 22 -4.28 9.62 -0.78
N TYR A 23 -3.49 8.60 -1.09
CA TYR A 23 -2.43 8.10 -0.24
C TYR A 23 -1.08 8.39 -0.89
N TYR A 24 -0.25 9.15 -0.20
CA TYR A 24 1.11 9.50 -0.62
C TYR A 24 2.09 8.55 0.04
N VAL A 25 2.98 7.97 -0.76
CA VAL A 25 3.95 6.98 -0.29
C VAL A 25 5.33 7.59 -0.31
N PHE A 26 6.00 7.49 0.82
CA PHE A 26 7.39 7.88 0.99
C PHE A 26 8.20 6.66 1.42
N GLU A 27 9.40 6.57 0.93
CA GLU A 27 10.35 5.51 1.23
C GLU A 27 11.46 6.05 2.15
N SER A 28 11.93 5.19 3.05
CA SER A 28 13.21 5.38 3.71
C SER A 28 13.96 4.06 3.82
N ALA A 29 15.17 4.09 4.37
CA ALA A 29 15.97 2.87 4.59
C ALA A 29 15.21 1.80 5.39
N ALA A 30 14.36 2.21 6.33
CA ALA A 30 13.64 1.29 7.22
C ALA A 30 12.34 0.70 6.62
N GLY A 31 11.78 1.32 5.57
CA GLY A 31 10.51 0.88 4.99
C GLY A 31 9.78 2.00 4.26
N PHE A 32 8.45 2.02 4.38
CA PHE A 32 7.58 3.00 3.74
C PHE A 32 6.66 3.67 4.75
N VAL A 33 6.38 4.95 4.51
CA VAL A 33 5.36 5.74 5.19
C VAL A 33 4.25 6.02 4.17
N VAL A 34 3.04 5.60 4.50
CA VAL A 34 1.84 5.83 3.68
C VAL A 34 0.98 6.87 4.38
N MET A 35 0.90 8.07 3.83
CA MET A 35 0.18 9.21 4.41
C MET A 35 -1.11 9.47 3.64
N SER A 36 -2.23 9.58 4.35
CA SER A 36 -3.51 9.92 3.72
C SER A 36 -3.76 11.42 3.75
N ALA A 37 -4.27 11.96 2.65
CA ALA A 37 -4.89 13.28 2.61
C ALA A 37 -6.40 13.12 2.38
N SER A 38 -7.20 13.62 3.32
CA SER A 38 -8.65 13.63 3.17
C SER A 38 -9.07 14.65 2.11
N ARG A 39 -9.92 14.22 1.17
CA ARG A 39 -10.46 15.11 0.12
C ARG A 39 -11.41 16.18 0.66
N THR A 40 -12.06 15.92 1.79
CA THR A 40 -13.07 16.82 2.38
C THR A 40 -12.59 17.50 3.66
N LYS A 41 -11.53 16.99 4.32
CA LYS A 41 -10.98 17.56 5.56
C LYS A 41 -9.53 17.95 5.36
N ARG A 42 -9.29 19.18 4.90
CA ARG A 42 -7.97 19.67 4.42
C ARG A 42 -6.82 19.61 5.43
N ALA A 43 -7.09 19.50 6.73
CA ALA A 43 -6.09 19.41 7.81
C ALA A 43 -6.15 18.08 8.60
N SER A 44 -6.74 17.02 8.02
CA SER A 44 -6.88 15.72 8.68
C SER A 44 -6.36 14.60 7.79
N GLY A 45 -5.47 13.79 8.37
CA GLY A 45 -4.86 12.64 7.75
C GLY A 45 -4.34 11.68 8.81
N TYR A 46 -3.92 10.51 8.36
CA TYR A 46 -3.21 9.54 9.18
C TYR A 46 -2.04 9.00 8.38
N PHE A 47 -1.05 8.45 9.07
CA PHE A 47 0.04 7.74 8.42
C PHE A 47 0.07 6.29 8.90
N ASN A 48 0.45 5.40 8.00
CA ASN A 48 0.71 4.00 8.30
C ASN A 48 2.14 3.66 7.91
N LEU A 49 2.71 2.72 8.65
CA LEU A 49 4.06 2.25 8.42
C LEU A 49 4.02 0.87 7.80
N VAL A 50 4.78 0.68 6.72
CA VAL A 50 4.86 -0.59 6.01
C VAL A 50 6.32 -1.01 5.91
N ARG A 51 6.62 -2.25 6.32
CA ARG A 51 7.99 -2.76 6.24
C ARG A 51 8.35 -3.15 4.80
N ARG A 52 9.59 -2.89 4.40
CA ARG A 52 10.11 -3.20 3.06
C ARG A 52 10.04 -4.68 2.72
N ASP A 53 10.31 -5.56 3.68
CA ASP A 53 10.27 -7.01 3.49
C ASP A 53 8.86 -7.53 3.21
N ALA A 54 7.84 -6.98 3.88
CA ALA A 54 6.45 -7.29 3.57
C ALA A 54 6.09 -6.92 2.12
N VAL A 55 6.46 -5.71 1.67
CA VAL A 55 6.22 -5.27 0.28
C VAL A 55 6.94 -6.18 -0.71
N SER A 56 8.21 -6.50 -0.47
CA SER A 56 9.02 -7.37 -1.34
C SER A 56 8.45 -8.78 -1.45
N ARG A 57 8.05 -9.38 -0.32
CA ARG A 57 7.40 -10.71 -0.29
C ARG A 57 6.10 -10.71 -1.06
N ILE A 58 5.22 -9.73 -0.83
CA ILE A 58 3.94 -9.63 -1.53
C ILE A 58 4.17 -9.42 -3.04
N ARG A 59 5.07 -8.52 -3.44
CA ARG A 59 5.41 -8.31 -4.85
C ARG A 59 5.88 -9.62 -5.50
N LYS A 60 6.71 -10.41 -4.81
CA LYS A 60 7.19 -11.70 -5.31
C LYS A 60 6.07 -12.73 -5.41
N SER A 61 5.24 -12.88 -4.37
CA SER A 61 4.21 -13.92 -4.30
C SER A 61 3.00 -13.67 -5.22
N TYR A 62 2.73 -12.40 -5.55
CA TYR A 62 1.56 -12.02 -6.34
C TYR A 62 1.90 -11.40 -7.69
N ALA A 63 3.15 -11.51 -8.16
CA ALA A 63 3.54 -11.02 -9.48
C ALA A 63 2.60 -11.55 -10.58
N GLY A 64 2.11 -10.65 -11.44
CA GLY A 64 1.18 -10.96 -12.52
C GLY A 64 -0.28 -11.24 -12.09
N ARG A 65 -0.58 -11.34 -10.79
CA ARG A 65 -1.95 -11.59 -10.31
C ARG A 65 -2.83 -10.38 -10.58
N GLN A 66 -4.01 -10.65 -11.13
CA GLN A 66 -5.09 -9.68 -11.32
C GLN A 66 -6.14 -9.85 -10.22
N ASP A 67 -7.02 -8.86 -10.07
CA ASP A 67 -8.17 -8.93 -9.16
C ASP A 67 -7.79 -9.22 -7.70
N VAL A 68 -6.72 -8.59 -7.22
CA VAL A 68 -6.25 -8.75 -5.84
C VAL A 68 -6.94 -7.71 -4.97
N THR A 69 -7.67 -8.17 -3.96
CA THR A 69 -8.25 -7.30 -2.92
C THR A 69 -7.45 -7.36 -1.62
N ALA A 70 -7.52 -6.30 -0.81
CA ALA A 70 -6.86 -6.26 0.49
C ALA A 70 -7.34 -7.38 1.45
N LYS A 71 -8.62 -7.76 1.38
CA LYS A 71 -9.18 -8.84 2.21
C LYS A 71 -8.58 -10.21 1.83
N GLN A 72 -8.53 -10.52 0.54
CA GLN A 72 -7.90 -11.77 0.06
C GLN A 72 -6.42 -11.81 0.45
N LEU A 73 -5.70 -10.71 0.27
CA LEU A 73 -4.28 -10.61 0.59
C LEU A 73 -4.03 -10.77 2.08
N ALA A 74 -4.83 -10.14 2.94
CA ALA A 74 -4.72 -10.28 4.39
C ALA A 74 -4.91 -11.72 4.86
N VAL A 75 -5.85 -12.47 4.27
CA VAL A 75 -6.09 -13.87 4.62
C VAL A 75 -4.93 -14.76 4.14
N ARG A 76 -4.50 -14.59 2.89
CA ARG A 76 -3.51 -15.47 2.24
C ARG A 76 -2.06 -15.17 2.63
N SER A 77 -1.79 -14.04 3.30
CA SER A 77 -0.42 -13.59 3.58
C SER A 77 -0.14 -13.29 5.05
N ARG A 78 -0.91 -13.88 5.97
CA ARG A 78 -0.66 -13.79 7.43
C ARG A 78 0.78 -14.19 7.81
N GLY A 79 1.29 -15.28 7.22
CA GLY A 79 2.68 -15.72 7.43
C GLY A 79 3.76 -14.83 6.81
N ALA A 80 3.39 -13.89 5.93
CA ALA A 80 4.33 -12.98 5.28
C ALA A 80 4.54 -11.66 6.05
N GLY A 81 3.92 -11.50 7.23
CA GLY A 81 3.95 -10.27 8.02
C GLY A 81 2.80 -9.30 7.75
N VAL A 82 1.77 -9.73 6.99
CA VAL A 82 0.52 -8.98 6.82
C VAL A 82 -0.39 -9.29 8.01
N ARG A 83 -0.85 -8.26 8.71
CA ARG A 83 -1.57 -8.41 9.99
C ARG A 83 -3.08 -8.49 9.79
N ASP A 84 -3.59 -7.57 8.98
CA ASP A 84 -5.01 -7.37 8.74
C ASP A 84 -5.24 -6.74 7.36
N ALA A 85 -6.51 -6.52 7.02
CA ALA A 85 -6.92 -5.93 5.75
C ALA A 85 -6.43 -4.48 5.55
N LEU A 86 -6.29 -3.70 6.62
CA LEU A 86 -5.79 -2.33 6.52
C LEU A 86 -4.29 -2.32 6.22
N HIS A 87 -3.51 -3.17 6.89
CA HIS A 87 -2.09 -3.34 6.59
C HIS A 87 -1.89 -3.88 5.16
N ALA A 88 -2.69 -4.86 4.74
CA ALA A 88 -2.70 -5.37 3.37
C ALA A 88 -2.97 -4.27 2.34
N LEU A 89 -3.96 -3.40 2.62
CA LEU A 89 -4.30 -2.29 1.75
C LEU A 89 -3.16 -1.27 1.63
N ASN A 90 -2.48 -0.95 2.74
CA ASN A 90 -1.31 -0.07 2.70
C ASN A 90 -0.13 -0.68 1.91
N VAL A 91 0.07 -2.00 1.97
CA VAL A 91 1.06 -2.68 1.11
C VAL A 91 0.68 -2.51 -0.36
N LEU A 92 -0.59 -2.70 -0.72
CA LEU A 92 -1.07 -2.51 -2.10
C LEU A 92 -0.90 -1.07 -2.57
N TYR A 93 -1.13 -0.08 -1.70
CA TYR A 93 -0.85 1.32 -2.03
C TYR A 93 0.63 1.60 -2.28
N VAL A 94 1.55 0.98 -1.52
CA VAL A 94 3.00 1.07 -1.82
C VAL A 94 3.30 0.48 -3.20
N LEU A 95 2.73 -0.68 -3.54
CA LEU A 95 2.94 -1.28 -4.85
C LEU A 95 2.40 -0.40 -5.99
N VAL A 96 1.26 0.25 -5.78
CA VAL A 96 0.72 1.20 -6.76
C VAL A 96 1.62 2.42 -6.92
N ALA A 97 2.01 3.06 -5.81
CA ALA A 97 2.84 4.26 -5.84
C ALA A 97 4.23 4.01 -6.45
N THR A 98 4.76 2.79 -6.33
CA THR A 98 6.05 2.38 -6.92
C THR A 98 5.91 1.80 -8.34
N GLY A 99 4.70 1.82 -8.93
CA GLY A 99 4.43 1.32 -10.28
C GLY A 99 4.39 -0.22 -10.42
N ALA A 100 4.52 -0.96 -9.32
CA ALA A 100 4.46 -2.42 -9.29
C ALA A 100 3.03 -2.98 -9.28
N ALA A 101 2.02 -2.12 -9.15
CA ALA A 101 0.61 -2.48 -9.28
C ALA A 101 -0.21 -1.32 -9.86
N LYS A 102 -1.43 -1.62 -10.31
CA LYS A 102 -2.43 -0.62 -10.70
C LYS A 102 -3.75 -0.93 -10.02
N ARG A 103 -4.52 0.10 -9.68
CA ARG A 103 -5.91 -0.05 -9.23
C ARG A 103 -6.80 -0.35 -10.43
N ASP A 104 -7.73 -1.28 -10.27
CA ASP A 104 -8.73 -1.62 -11.29
C ASP A 104 -10.07 -1.02 -10.91
N ASP A 105 -10.48 0.01 -11.64
CA ASP A 105 -11.71 0.77 -11.39
C ASP A 105 -12.92 0.21 -12.16
N ARG A 106 -12.75 -0.90 -12.90
CA ARG A 106 -13.85 -1.54 -13.66
C ARG A 106 -14.87 -2.22 -12.75
N TYR A 107 -14.50 -2.55 -11.52
CA TYR A 107 -15.36 -3.23 -10.55
C TYR A 107 -16.28 -2.22 -9.85
N GLN A 108 -17.60 -2.45 -9.92
CA GLN A 108 -18.61 -1.60 -9.29
C GLN A 108 -18.97 -2.02 -7.85
N ASP A 109 -18.02 -2.60 -7.10
CA ASP A 109 -18.27 -3.09 -5.75
C ASP A 109 -17.69 -2.16 -4.67
N THR A 110 -17.91 -2.50 -3.38
CA THR A 110 -17.40 -1.71 -2.25
C THR A 110 -15.91 -1.90 -1.98
N ARG A 111 -15.26 -2.88 -2.60
CA ARG A 111 -13.85 -3.23 -2.43
C ARG A 111 -13.00 -2.41 -3.41
N LEU A 112 -11.69 -2.53 -3.22
CA LEU A 112 -10.70 -2.02 -4.15
C LEU A 112 -9.97 -3.22 -4.73
N HIS A 113 -9.82 -3.19 -6.04
CA HIS A 113 -9.22 -4.26 -6.83
C HIS A 113 -7.89 -3.76 -7.38
N PHE A 114 -6.88 -4.63 -7.36
CA PHE A 114 -5.53 -4.29 -7.77
C PHE A 114 -4.96 -5.36 -8.68
N ASN A 115 -4.27 -4.90 -9.72
CA ASN A 115 -3.57 -5.71 -10.69
C ASN A 115 -2.08 -5.53 -10.47
N ILE A 116 -1.39 -6.60 -10.08
CA ILE A 116 0.04 -6.58 -9.75
C ILE A 116 0.81 -6.88 -11.02
N ALA A 117 1.78 -6.02 -11.34
CA ALA A 117 2.60 -6.15 -12.53
C ALA A 117 3.39 -7.48 -12.51
N PRO A 118 3.67 -8.08 -13.68
CA PRO A 118 4.66 -9.15 -13.77
C PRO A 118 6.03 -8.63 -13.30
N ARG A 119 6.89 -9.57 -12.92
CA ARG A 119 8.18 -9.25 -12.28
C ARG A 119 9.31 -9.19 -13.28
#